data_AF-A0A3C1RYS6-F1
#
_entry.id   AF-A0A3C1RYS6-F1
#
_cell.length_a   1.000
_cell.length_b   1.000
_cell.length_c   1.000
_cell.angle_alpha   90.00
_cell.angle_beta   90.00
_cell.angle_gamma   90.00
#
_symmetry.space_group_name_H-M   'P 1'
#
loop_
_entity.id
_entity.type
_entity.pdbx_description
1 polymer ?
#
loop_
_entity_poly.entity_id
_entity_poly.type
_entity_poly.pdbx_seq_one_letter_code
_entity_poly.pdbx_strand_id
1 'polypeptide(L)'
;MQRDIKIPPREEHDLGEINKGVELLMRRKTSHPPIENLTRRKKMEAALITISVFTGILTLSVGVILGYILRTYIQDNERQAYTYHPEMFDENGELVPDEIISFRIEGDEKTELED
;
A
#
# COMPACT_ATOMS: atom_id res chain seq x y z
N MET A 1 29.83 32.71 -94.71
CA MET A 1 29.63 33.55 -93.50
C MET A 1 28.32 33.14 -92.84
N GLN A 2 28.36 32.21 -91.88
CA GLN A 2 27.17 31.76 -91.13
C GLN A 2 27.11 32.54 -89.81
N ARG A 3 25.96 33.15 -89.52
CA ARG A 3 25.72 33.93 -88.30
C ARG A 3 25.00 33.03 -87.32
N ASP A 4 25.65 32.69 -86.22
CA ASP A 4 25.07 31.85 -85.17
C ASP A 4 24.03 32.64 -84.37
N ILE A 5 22.75 32.29 -84.51
CA ILE A 5 21.68 32.71 -83.60
C ILE A 5 21.75 31.78 -82.38
N LYS A 6 21.96 32.34 -81.18
CA LYS A 6 21.85 31.59 -79.92
C LYS A 6 20.47 31.83 -79.32
N ILE A 7 19.66 30.79 -79.28
CA ILE A 7 18.35 30.78 -78.61
C ILE A 7 18.63 30.59 -77.10
N PRO A 8 18.07 31.42 -76.19
CA PRO A 8 18.29 31.24 -74.76
C PRO A 8 17.59 29.96 -74.25
N PRO A 9 18.17 29.27 -73.24
CA PRO A 9 17.61 28.03 -72.72
C PRO A 9 16.24 28.27 -72.08
N ARG A 10 15.28 27.40 -72.38
CA ARG A 10 13.96 27.39 -71.74
C ARG A 10 14.14 26.96 -70.29
N GLU A 11 13.75 27.83 -69.36
CA GLU A 11 13.76 27.57 -67.93
C GLU A 11 12.79 26.43 -67.62
N GLU A 12 13.34 25.21 -67.42
CA GLU A 12 12.56 24.08 -66.93
C GLU A 12 12.24 24.36 -65.46
N HIS A 13 11.01 24.79 -65.21
CA HIS A 13 10.50 24.93 -63.86
C HIS A 13 10.50 23.54 -63.21
N ASP A 14 11.36 23.36 -62.22
CA ASP A 14 11.59 22.11 -61.53
C ASP A 14 10.34 21.73 -60.73
N LEU A 15 9.45 20.95 -61.35
CA LEU A 15 8.15 20.50 -60.81
C LEU A 15 8.30 19.63 -59.53
N GLY A 16 9.53 19.31 -59.13
CA GLY A 16 9.87 18.54 -57.94
C GLY A 16 9.52 19.23 -56.62
N GLU A 17 9.48 20.56 -56.57
CA GLU A 17 9.11 21.28 -55.33
C GLU A 17 7.61 21.25 -55.04
N ILE A 18 6.77 21.23 -56.06
CA ILE A 18 5.31 21.43 -55.92
C ILE A 18 4.67 20.27 -55.14
N ASN A 19 5.23 19.06 -55.24
CA ASN A 19 4.65 17.84 -54.68
C ASN A 19 5.22 17.43 -53.33
N LYS A 20 6.24 18.14 -52.82
CA LYS A 20 6.94 17.78 -51.57
C LYS A 20 6.07 17.99 -50.33
N GLY A 21 5.15 18.95 -50.37
CA GLY A 21 4.17 19.18 -49.32
C GLY A 21 3.16 18.02 -49.19
N VAL A 22 2.69 17.49 -50.32
CA VAL A 22 1.77 16.34 -50.36
C VAL A 22 2.46 15.07 -49.87
N GLU A 23 3.73 14.88 -50.21
CA GLU A 23 4.56 13.77 -49.72
C GLU A 23 4.69 13.79 -48.19
N LEU A 24 4.89 14.97 -47.60
CA LEU A 24 4.95 15.12 -46.14
C LEU A 24 3.60 14.88 -45.46
N LEU A 25 2.49 15.28 -46.09
CA LEU A 25 1.14 15.03 -45.60
C LEU A 25 0.73 13.55 -45.71
N MET A 26 1.18 12.86 -46.75
CA MET A 26 0.96 11.42 -46.94
C MET A 26 1.97 10.56 -46.16
N ARG A 27 3.03 11.15 -45.61
CA ARG A 27 3.97 10.46 -44.73
C ARG A 27 3.33 10.15 -43.40
N ARG A 28 2.48 9.11 -43.39
CA ARG A 28 1.97 8.46 -42.20
C ARG A 28 3.18 7.99 -41.38
N LYS A 29 3.55 8.79 -40.39
CA LYS A 29 4.53 8.42 -39.36
C LYS A 29 3.88 7.30 -38.54
N THR A 30 4.03 6.06 -38.99
CA THR A 30 3.69 4.90 -38.16
C THR A 30 4.69 4.92 -37.02
N SER A 31 4.29 5.58 -35.93
CA SER A 31 5.05 5.66 -34.71
C SER A 31 4.96 4.30 -34.03
N HIS A 32 5.65 3.31 -34.58
CA HIS A 32 5.87 2.03 -33.93
C HIS A 32 6.75 2.32 -32.72
N PRO A 33 6.26 2.16 -31.48
CA PRO A 33 7.12 2.29 -30.33
C PRO A 33 8.26 1.26 -30.46
N PRO A 34 9.53 1.65 -30.28
CA PRO A 34 10.63 0.71 -30.38
C PRO A 34 10.44 -0.40 -29.35
N ILE A 35 10.24 -1.65 -29.81
CA ILE A 35 9.78 -2.83 -29.03
C ILE A 35 10.45 -3.00 -27.65
N GLU A 36 11.69 -2.52 -27.49
CA GLU A 36 12.39 -2.42 -26.20
C GLU A 36 11.58 -1.68 -25.11
N ASN A 37 10.98 -0.53 -25.43
CA ASN A 37 10.21 0.26 -24.46
C ASN A 37 8.93 -0.44 -24.03
N LEU A 38 8.36 -1.32 -24.87
CA LEU A 38 7.22 -2.14 -24.54
C LEU A 38 7.60 -3.25 -23.55
N THR A 39 8.78 -3.86 -23.73
CA THR A 39 9.28 -4.86 -22.79
C THR A 39 9.61 -4.24 -21.43
N ARG A 40 10.19 -3.02 -21.41
CA ARG A 40 10.46 -2.28 -20.17
C ARG A 40 9.18 -1.90 -19.42
N ARG A 41 8.15 -1.44 -20.13
CA ARG A 41 6.83 -1.13 -19.54
C ARG A 41 6.18 -2.37 -18.93
N LYS A 42 6.15 -3.49 -19.67
CA LYS A 42 5.63 -4.77 -19.16
C LYS A 42 6.38 -5.27 -17.92
N LYS A 43 7.71 -5.09 -17.87
CA LYS A 43 8.52 -5.41 -16.70
C LYS A 43 8.17 -4.54 -15.49
N MET A 44 7.95 -3.24 -15.69
CA MET A 44 7.49 -2.34 -14.62
C MET A 44 6.09 -2.69 -14.12
N GLU A 45 5.15 -2.98 -15.03
CA GLU A 45 3.79 -3.40 -14.66
C GLU A 45 3.79 -4.71 -13.87
N ALA A 46 4.57 -5.70 -14.30
CA ALA A 46 4.70 -6.97 -13.59
C ALA A 46 5.35 -6.79 -12.19
N ALA A 47 6.33 -5.89 -12.06
CA ALA A 47 6.94 -5.56 -10.77
C ALA A 47 5.94 -4.89 -9.82
N LEU A 48 5.10 -3.98 -10.31
CA LEU A 48 4.07 -3.34 -9.50
C LEU A 48 3.00 -4.33 -9.03
N ILE A 49 2.55 -5.22 -9.92
CA ILE A 49 1.55 -6.24 -9.58
C ILE A 49 2.11 -7.22 -8.54
N THR A 50 3.37 -7.65 -8.68
CA THR A 50 3.97 -8.57 -7.71
C THR A 50 4.15 -7.91 -6.35
N ILE A 51 4.62 -6.65 -6.30
CA ILE A 51 4.75 -5.91 -5.03
C ILE A 51 3.38 -5.70 -4.37
N SER A 52 2.34 -5.34 -5.14
CA SER A 52 1.00 -5.12 -4.58
C SER A 52 0.39 -6.42 -4.04
N VAL A 53 0.56 -7.54 -4.73
CA VAL A 53 0.10 -8.86 -4.27
C VAL A 53 0.83 -9.28 -2.99
N PHE A 54 2.16 -9.16 -2.96
CA PHE A 54 2.95 -9.47 -1.75
C PHE A 54 2.53 -8.60 -0.57
N THR A 55 2.37 -7.30 -0.81
CA THR A 55 1.94 -6.35 0.23
C THR A 55 0.53 -6.68 0.71
N GLY A 56 -0.39 -7.01 -0.19
CA GLY A 56 -1.76 -7.42 0.15
C GLY A 56 -1.82 -8.70 0.97
N ILE A 57 -0.97 -9.70 0.67
CA ILE A 57 -0.89 -10.93 1.46
C ILE A 57 -0.37 -10.60 2.87
N LEU A 58 0.69 -9.80 2.99
CA LEU A 58 1.24 -9.42 4.29
C LEU A 58 0.24 -8.64 5.15
N THR A 59 -0.45 -7.65 4.57
CA THR A 59 -1.44 -6.87 5.30
C THR A 59 -2.65 -7.70 5.69
N LEU A 60 -3.08 -8.66 4.86
CA LEU A 60 -4.14 -9.60 5.20
C LEU A 60 -3.70 -10.53 6.34
N SER A 61 -2.49 -11.10 6.29
CA SER A 61 -1.97 -11.94 7.38
C SER A 61 -1.92 -11.19 8.71
N VAL A 62 -1.40 -9.96 8.70
CA VAL A 62 -1.38 -9.11 9.90
C VAL A 62 -2.79 -8.79 10.37
N GLY A 63 -3.70 -8.42 9.45
CA GLY A 63 -5.09 -8.12 9.77
C GLY A 63 -5.86 -9.31 10.37
N VAL A 64 -5.63 -10.53 9.87
CA VAL A 64 -6.23 -11.75 10.43
C VAL A 64 -5.72 -12.02 11.83
N ILE A 65 -4.41 -11.90 12.06
CA ILE A 65 -3.83 -12.09 13.39
C ILE A 65 -4.37 -11.05 14.37
N LEU A 66 -4.35 -9.77 13.99
CA LEU A 66 -4.88 -8.68 14.82
C LEU A 66 -6.37 -8.87 15.10
N GLY A 67 -7.15 -9.20 14.08
CA GLY A 67 -8.59 -9.45 14.23
C GLY A 67 -8.88 -10.64 15.14
N TYR A 68 -8.08 -11.70 15.08
CA TYR A 68 -8.20 -12.84 15.98
C TYR A 68 -7.90 -12.45 17.42
N ILE A 69 -6.81 -11.70 17.67
CA ILE A 69 -6.46 -11.22 19.01
C ILE A 69 -7.56 -10.31 19.57
N LEU A 70 -8.05 -9.35 18.80
CA LEU A 70 -9.15 -8.46 19.23
C LEU A 70 -10.42 -9.25 19.55
N ARG A 71 -10.78 -10.22 18.70
CA ARG A 71 -11.94 -11.10 18.93
C ARG A 71 -11.79 -11.88 20.23
N THR A 72 -10.60 -12.44 20.49
CA THR A 72 -10.32 -13.16 21.73
C THR A 72 -10.37 -12.23 22.93
N TYR A 73 -9.77 -11.04 22.84
CA TYR A 73 -9.81 -10.03 23.90
C TYR A 73 -11.23 -9.64 24.29
N ILE A 74 -12.09 -9.36 23.30
CA ILE A 74 -13.50 -9.03 23.55
C ILE A 74 -14.22 -10.23 24.18
N GLN A 75 -14.03 -11.43 23.64
CA GLN A 75 -14.69 -12.64 24.17
C GLN A 75 -14.25 -12.99 25.59
N ASP A 76 -12.97 -12.82 25.91
CA ASP A 76 -12.46 -13.06 27.25
C ASP A 76 -13.02 -12.01 28.21
N ASN A 77 -13.01 -10.73 27.85
CA ASN A 77 -13.54 -9.66 28.68
C ASN A 77 -15.07 -9.79 28.93
N GLU A 78 -15.85 -10.11 27.89
CA GLU A 78 -17.29 -10.33 28.03
C GLU A 78 -17.61 -11.58 28.84
N ARG A 79 -16.82 -12.67 28.70
CA ARG A 79 -17.01 -13.89 29.49
C ARG A 79 -16.67 -13.70 30.96
N GLN A 80 -15.70 -12.85 31.28
CA GLN A 80 -15.37 -12.52 32.68
C GLN A 80 -16.56 -11.86 33.37
N ALA A 81 -17.25 -10.93 32.70
CA ALA A 81 -18.42 -10.25 33.26
C ALA A 81 -19.60 -11.18 33.64
N TYR A 82 -19.77 -12.30 32.94
CA TYR A 82 -20.83 -13.28 33.26
C TYR A 82 -20.42 -14.33 34.30
N THR A 83 -19.11 -14.53 34.51
CA THR A 83 -18.59 -15.58 35.39
C THR A 83 -18.38 -15.10 36.83
N TYR A 84 -18.18 -13.80 37.01
CA TYR A 84 -17.86 -13.19 38.29
C TYR A 84 -19.00 -12.32 38.82
N HIS A 85 -19.15 -12.27 40.14
CA HIS A 85 -20.19 -11.45 40.78
C HIS A 85 -19.86 -9.95 40.61
N PRO A 86 -20.87 -9.06 40.47
CA PRO A 86 -20.64 -7.61 40.30
C PRO A 86 -19.84 -6.93 41.43
N GLU A 87 -19.70 -7.58 42.58
CA GLU A 87 -18.86 -7.11 43.70
C GLU A 87 -17.36 -7.33 43.49
N MET A 88 -16.97 -8.15 42.51
CA MET A 88 -15.57 -8.47 42.18
C MET A 88 -14.96 -7.51 41.15
N PHE A 89 -15.61 -6.38 40.87
CA PHE A 89 -15.14 -5.38 39.92
C PHE A 89 -14.79 -4.10 40.65
N ASP A 90 -13.67 -3.48 40.29
CA ASP A 90 -13.27 -2.18 40.81
C ASP A 90 -14.07 -1.03 40.16
N GLU A 91 -13.78 0.22 40.52
CA GLU A 91 -14.44 1.41 39.94
C GLU A 91 -14.22 1.55 38.42
N ASN A 92 -13.20 0.88 37.88
CA ASN A 92 -12.83 0.89 36.46
C ASN A 92 -13.41 -0.31 35.68
N GLY A 93 -14.09 -1.24 36.37
CA GLY A 93 -14.67 -2.44 35.77
C GLY A 93 -13.64 -3.54 35.50
N GLU A 94 -12.46 -3.49 36.11
CA GLU A 94 -11.48 -4.58 36.09
C GLU A 94 -11.77 -5.57 37.23
N LEU A 95 -11.48 -6.85 36.98
CA LEU A 95 -11.66 -7.89 37.98
C LEU A 95 -10.66 -7.69 39.11
N VAL A 96 -11.16 -7.48 40.33
CA VAL A 96 -10.34 -7.39 41.54
C VAL A 96 -9.70 -8.76 41.76
N PRO A 97 -8.36 -8.86 41.73
CA PRO A 97 -7.68 -10.11 41.96
C PRO A 97 -7.88 -10.57 43.41
N ASP A 98 -8.08 -11.88 43.61
CA ASP A 98 -8.20 -12.50 44.94
C ASP A 98 -6.84 -12.49 45.66
N GLU A 99 -6.42 -11.34 46.18
CA GLU A 99 -5.24 -11.23 47.02
C GLU A 99 -5.55 -11.81 48.41
N ILE A 100 -4.96 -12.97 48.74
CA ILE A 100 -5.08 -13.60 50.06
C ILE A 100 -4.24 -12.79 51.06
N ILE A 101 -4.84 -11.76 51.64
CA ILE A 101 -4.21 -10.99 52.73
C ILE A 101 -4.31 -11.83 54.02
N SER A 102 -3.20 -12.45 54.43
CA SER A 102 -3.12 -13.12 55.73
C SER A 102 -2.80 -12.10 56.82
N PHE A 103 -3.80 -11.71 57.62
CA PHE A 103 -3.58 -10.90 58.81
C PHE A 103 -3.00 -11.77 59.93
N ARG A 104 -1.78 -11.48 60.35
CA ARG A 104 -1.24 -11.95 61.63
C ARG A 104 -1.69 -10.97 62.70
N ILE A 105 -2.61 -11.41 63.56
CA ILE A 105 -2.98 -10.65 64.76
C ILE A 105 -1.93 -10.99 65.82
N GLU A 106 -1.02 -10.06 66.07
CA GLU A 106 -0.12 -10.11 67.22
C GLU A 106 -0.91 -9.59 68.43
N GLY A 107 -1.18 -10.48 69.39
CA GLY A 107 -1.81 -10.07 70.64
C GLY A 107 -0.82 -9.21 71.43
N ASP A 108 -1.27 -8.05 71.89
CA ASP A 108 -0.49 -7.24 72.82
C ASP A 108 -0.27 -8.04 74.11
N GLU A 109 0.97 -8.48 74.35
CA GLU A 109 1.36 -9.22 75.57
C GLU A 109 1.28 -8.36 76.85
N LYS A 110 0.68 -7.15 76.79
CA LYS A 110 0.30 -6.38 77.98
C LYS A 110 -1.06 -6.81 78.50
N THR A 111 -1.20 -8.09 78.83
CA THR A 111 -2.18 -8.50 79.83
C THR A 111 -1.43 -8.70 81.14
N GLU A 112 -1.48 -7.64 81.94
CA GLU A 112 -1.13 -7.48 83.35
C GLU A 112 -0.70 -8.72 84.14
N LEU A 113 0.50 -8.63 84.71
CA LEU A 113 0.79 -9.16 86.04
C LEU A 113 1.21 -7.95 86.89
N GLU A 114 0.23 -7.24 87.44
CA GLU A 114 0.42 -6.35 88.59
C GLU A 114 0.57 -7.23 89.85
N ASP A 115 1.71 -7.11 90.55
CA ASP A 115 1.93 -7.61 91.91
C ASP A 115 1.37 -6.64 92.96
#